data_AF-A0A352BEB9-F1
#
_entry.id   AF-A0A352BEB9-F1
#
_cell.length_a   1.000
_cell.length_b   1.000
_cell.length_c   1.000
_cell.angle_alpha   90.00
_cell.angle_beta   90.00
_cell.angle_gamma   90.00
#
_symmetry.space_group_name_H-M   'P 1'
#
loop_
_entity.id
_entity.type
_entity.pdbx_description
1 polymer ?
#
loop_
_entity_poly.entity_id
_entity_poly.type
_entity_poly.pdbx_seq_one_letter_code
_entity_poly.pdbx_strand_id
1 'polypeptide(L)'
;MEAFYSMDEGSVTLLVHPSEAEATLVRMQLFLEEKQERGNSVPDFPENFFMKFSASKKMIPLVFGFRNADFAISFIEEFIHSTDSDYENAEDLKHFLYKYKVEYSISSTIQ
;
A
#
# COMPACT_ATOMS: atom_id res chain seq x y z
N MET A 1 -5.43 5.79 6.61
CA MET A 1 -5.08 4.58 5.85
C MET A 1 -4.46 3.64 6.83
N GLU A 2 -4.93 2.40 6.85
CA GLU A 2 -4.44 1.34 7.71
C GLU A 2 -3.82 0.26 6.84
N ALA A 3 -2.82 -0.45 7.35
CA ALA A 3 -2.13 -1.51 6.62
C ALA A 3 -2.09 -2.79 7.47
N PHE A 4 -2.39 -3.91 6.83
CA PHE A 4 -2.43 -5.23 7.45
C PHE A 4 -1.61 -6.21 6.61
N TYR A 5 -0.91 -7.12 7.28
CA TYR A 5 -0.17 -8.20 6.63
C TYR A 5 -0.79 -9.53 7.05
N SER A 6 -1.15 -10.35 6.07
CA SER A 6 -1.58 -11.72 6.26
C SER A 6 -0.44 -12.65 5.86
N MET A 7 0.17 -13.31 6.86
CA MET A 7 1.21 -14.31 6.60
C MET A 7 0.66 -15.53 5.85
N ASP A 8 -0.54 -15.98 6.24
CA ASP A 8 -1.17 -17.17 5.66
C ASP A 8 -1.51 -16.98 4.17
N GLU A 9 -1.95 -15.78 3.80
CA GLU A 9 -2.29 -15.44 2.41
C GLU A 9 -1.12 -14.82 1.63
N GLY A 10 -0.03 -14.50 2.32
CA GLY A 10 1.09 -13.75 1.77
C GLY A 10 0.65 -12.41 1.15
N SER A 11 -0.24 -11.69 1.82
CA SER A 11 -0.89 -10.49 1.27
C SER A 11 -0.72 -9.26 2.18
N VAL A 12 -0.53 -8.10 1.56
CA VAL A 12 -0.62 -6.80 2.22
C VAL A 12 -1.94 -6.16 1.85
N THR A 13 -2.74 -5.78 2.84
CA THR A 13 -4.00 -5.08 2.63
C THR A 13 -3.89 -3.64 3.09
N LEU A 14 -4.19 -2.69 2.21
CA LEU A 14 -4.35 -1.28 2.57
C LEU A 14 -5.83 -0.96 2.69
N LEU A 15 -6.26 -0.51 3.86
CA LEU A 15 -7.62 -0.05 4.09
C LEU A 15 -7.63 1.47 4.03
N VAL A 16 -8.29 2.03 3.03
CA VAL A 16 -8.33 3.48 2.80
C VAL A 16 -9.68 4.03 3.24
N HIS A 17 -9.65 5.06 4.08
CA HIS A 17 -10.86 5.76 4.49
C HIS A 17 -11.42 6.60 3.33
N PRO A 18 -12.74 6.70 3.16
CA PRO A 18 -13.34 7.50 2.09
C PRO A 18 -12.85 8.96 2.07
N SER A 19 -12.57 9.55 3.23
CA SER A 19 -12.03 10.92 3.36
C SER A 19 -10.62 11.09 2.79
N GLU A 20 -9.87 10.01 2.64
CA GLU A 20 -8.48 10.00 2.16
C GLU A 20 -8.36 9.38 0.76
N ALA A 21 -9.44 8.78 0.25
CA ALA A 21 -9.43 7.93 -0.93
C ALA A 21 -8.91 8.66 -2.16
N GLU A 22 -9.40 9.86 -2.46
CA GLU A 22 -8.97 10.64 -3.62
C GLU A 22 -7.47 10.94 -3.59
N ALA A 23 -6.98 11.51 -2.49
CA ALA A 23 -5.56 11.84 -2.33
C ALA A 23 -4.66 10.59 -2.38
N THR A 24 -5.09 9.50 -1.75
CA THR A 24 -4.34 8.23 -1.74
C THR A 24 -4.26 7.63 -3.14
N LEU A 25 -5.36 7.67 -3.90
CA LEU A 25 -5.41 7.13 -5.26
C LEU A 25 -4.56 7.92 -6.24
N VAL A 26 -4.60 9.25 -6.18
CA VAL A 26 -3.76 10.10 -7.03
C VAL A 26 -2.28 9.76 -6.78
N ARG A 27 -1.87 9.64 -5.52
CA ARG A 27 -0.50 9.23 -5.17
C ARG A 27 -0.18 7.83 -5.66
N MET A 28 -1.10 6.89 -5.51
CA MET A 28 -0.90 5.50 -5.96
C MET A 28 -0.76 5.41 -7.48
N GLN A 29 -1.54 6.20 -8.23
CA GLN A 29 -1.44 6.24 -9.69
C GLN A 29 -0.08 6.81 -10.12
N LEU A 30 0.35 7.95 -9.55
CA LEU A 30 1.66 8.55 -9.83
C LEU A 30 2.81 7.57 -9.50
N PHE A 31 2.71 6.90 -8.36
CA PHE A 31 3.69 5.91 -7.93
C PHE A 31 3.73 4.68 -8.86
N LEU A 32 2.57 4.23 -9.35
CA LEU A 32 2.48 3.14 -10.32
C LEU A 32 3.19 3.50 -11.62
N GLU A 33 2.91 4.69 -12.17
CA GLU A 33 3.54 5.21 -13.38
C GLU A 33 5.07 5.31 -13.21
N GLU A 34 5.54 5.88 -12.11
CA GLU A 34 6.98 5.98 -11.79
C GLU A 34 7.66 4.60 -11.72
N LYS A 35 7.02 3.63 -11.04
CA LYS A 35 7.58 2.28 -10.90
C LYS A 35 7.63 1.54 -12.23
N GLN A 36 6.60 1.72 -13.07
CA GLN A 36 6.53 1.15 -14.40
C GLN A 36 7.60 1.73 -15.34
N GLU A 37 7.79 3.06 -15.33
CA GLU A 37 8.86 3.72 -16.10
C GLU A 37 10.26 3.23 -15.73
N ARG A 38 10.46 2.88 -14.45
CA ARG A 38 11.71 2.31 -13.93
C ARG A 38 11.85 0.79 -14.19
N GLY A 39 10.86 0.16 -14.83
CA GLY A 39 10.87 -1.27 -15.14
C GLY A 39 10.60 -2.19 -13.95
N ASN A 40 10.01 -1.68 -12.86
CA ASN A 40 9.62 -2.50 -11.71
C ASN A 40 8.29 -3.21 -11.98
N SER A 41 8.06 -4.33 -11.29
CA SER A 41 6.76 -4.98 -11.27
C SER A 41 5.73 -4.08 -10.59
N VAL A 42 4.58 -3.90 -11.22
CA VAL A 42 3.45 -3.12 -10.70
C VAL A 42 2.17 -3.97 -10.69
N PRO A 43 1.25 -3.72 -9.76
CA PRO A 43 -0.06 -4.36 -9.77
C PRO A 43 -0.85 -3.97 -11.02
N ASP A 44 -1.56 -4.94 -11.59
CA ASP A 44 -2.52 -4.71 -12.68
C ASP A 44 -3.89 -4.40 -12.06
N PHE A 45 -4.42 -3.22 -12.34
CA PHE A 45 -5.72 -2.78 -11.83
C PHE A 45 -6.80 -2.90 -12.90
N PRO A 46 -8.01 -3.39 -12.56
CA PRO A 46 -9.11 -3.47 -13.51
C PRO A 46 -9.45 -2.12 -14.14
N GLU A 47 -10.00 -2.16 -15.36
CA GLU A 47 -10.52 -0.97 -16.02
C GLU A 47 -11.52 -0.23 -15.11
N ASN A 48 -11.36 1.09 -15.00
CA ASN A 48 -12.16 1.98 -14.15
C ASN A 48 -11.97 1.80 -12.63
N PHE A 49 -10.96 1.05 -12.18
CA PHE A 49 -10.70 0.84 -10.76
C PHE A 49 -10.59 2.15 -9.96
N PHE A 50 -9.70 3.07 -10.38
CA PHE A 50 -9.48 4.34 -9.68
C PHE A 50 -10.75 5.20 -9.60
N MET A 51 -11.55 5.24 -10.67
CA MET A 51 -12.83 5.96 -10.69
C MET A 51 -13.86 5.35 -9.75
N LYS A 52 -13.98 4.02 -9.70
CA LYS A 52 -14.91 3.33 -8.80
C LYS A 52 -14.50 3.49 -7.34
N PHE A 53 -13.19 3.47 -7.09
CA PHE A 53 -12.65 3.61 -5.75
C PHE A 53 -12.84 5.03 -5.22
N SER A 54 -12.54 6.06 -6.02
CA SER A 54 -12.71 7.46 -5.61
C SER A 54 -14.18 7.84 -5.35
N ALA A 55 -15.12 7.22 -6.07
CA ALA A 55 -16.55 7.43 -5.85
C ALA A 55 -17.13 6.67 -4.64
N SER A 56 -16.34 5.82 -3.97
CA SER A 56 -16.83 4.99 -2.87
C SER A 56 -16.99 5.78 -1.58
N LYS A 57 -18.15 5.61 -0.93
CA LYS A 57 -18.41 6.12 0.43
C LYS A 57 -18.09 5.10 1.53
N LYS A 58 -17.57 3.93 1.16
CA LYS A 58 -17.19 2.86 2.07
C LYS A 58 -15.68 2.68 2.04
N MET A 59 -15.12 2.21 3.15
CA MET A 59 -13.75 1.71 3.15
C MET A 59 -13.63 0.60 2.12
N ILE A 60 -12.66 0.71 1.22
CA ILE A 60 -12.35 -0.34 0.25
C ILE A 60 -10.99 -0.93 0.61
N PRO A 61 -10.90 -2.25 0.81
CA PRO A 61 -9.62 -2.91 0.98
C PRO A 61 -8.90 -3.05 -0.36
N LEU A 62 -7.63 -2.65 -0.38
CA LEU A 62 -6.69 -2.88 -1.47
C LEU A 62 -5.79 -4.04 -1.10
N VAL A 63 -6.04 -5.21 -1.69
CA VAL A 63 -5.31 -6.43 -1.37
C VAL A 63 -4.22 -6.67 -2.41
N PHE A 64 -2.98 -6.65 -1.96
CA PHE A 64 -1.80 -6.93 -2.75
C PHE A 64 -1.24 -8.30 -2.33
N GLY A 65 -1.42 -9.30 -3.18
CA GLY A 65 -0.82 -10.62 -2.95
C GLY A 65 0.71 -10.59 -3.05
N PHE A 66 1.35 -11.72 -2.74
CA PHE A 66 2.80 -11.85 -2.59
C PHE A 66 3.63 -11.15 -3.68
N ARG A 67 3.26 -11.33 -4.95
CA ARG A 67 3.96 -10.72 -6.10
C ARG A 67 4.00 -9.19 -6.05
N ASN A 68 3.00 -8.56 -5.45
CA ASN A 68 2.85 -7.10 -5.38
C ASN A 68 2.97 -6.58 -3.94
N ALA A 69 3.38 -7.40 -2.98
CA ALA A 69 3.58 -6.97 -1.60
C ALA A 69 4.66 -5.87 -1.53
N ASP A 70 5.79 -6.05 -2.22
CA ASP A 70 6.87 -5.06 -2.27
C ASP A 70 6.42 -3.71 -2.85
N PHE A 71 5.49 -3.73 -3.80
CA PHE A 71 4.86 -2.51 -4.32
C PHE A 71 4.08 -1.80 -3.20
N ALA A 72 3.23 -2.53 -2.47
CA ALA A 72 2.45 -1.97 -1.37
C ALA A 72 3.34 -1.40 -0.25
N ILE A 73 4.41 -2.11 0.11
CA ILE A 73 5.39 -1.65 1.11
C ILE A 73 6.08 -0.38 0.65
N SER A 74 6.60 -0.37 -0.58
CA SER A 74 7.27 0.80 -1.13
C SER A 74 6.32 1.99 -1.27
N PHE A 75 5.05 1.73 -1.58
CA PHE A 75 4.02 2.76 -1.62
C PHE A 75 3.75 3.35 -0.23
N ILE A 76 3.67 2.53 0.82
CA ILE A 76 3.49 3.04 2.20
C ILE A 76 4.68 3.90 2.61
N GLU A 77 5.91 3.50 2.29
CA GLU A 77 7.12 4.30 2.57
C GLU A 77 7.05 5.67 1.90
N GLU A 78 6.72 5.72 0.61
CA GLU A 78 6.56 6.97 -0.14
C GLU A 78 5.38 7.80 0.38
N PHE A 79 4.27 7.16 0.74
CA PHE A 79 3.09 7.81 1.29
C PHE A 79 3.43 8.52 2.60
N ILE A 80 4.13 7.85 3.53
CA ILE A 80 4.57 8.47 4.78
C ILE A 80 5.51 9.64 4.51
N HIS A 81 6.46 9.47 3.58
CA HIS A 81 7.46 10.51 3.27
C HIS A 81 6.83 11.77 2.66
N SER A 82 5.75 11.60 1.90
CA SER A 82 5.09 12.65 1.12
C SER A 82 3.82 13.22 1.79
N THR A 83 3.47 12.74 2.99
CA THR A 83 2.33 13.23 3.78
C THR A 83 2.84 14.10 4.94
N ASP A 84 2.04 15.09 5.32
CA ASP A 84 2.35 16.03 6.40
C ASP A 84 2.67 15.30 7.73
N SER A 85 3.52 15.91 8.54
CA SER A 85 3.90 15.41 9.86
C SER A 85 2.72 15.21 10.82
N ASP A 86 1.59 15.88 10.56
CA ASP A 86 0.35 15.78 11.34
C ASP A 86 -0.60 14.68 10.85
N TYR A 87 -0.15 13.79 9.97
CA TYR A 87 -0.96 12.66 9.53
C TYR A 87 -1.22 11.67 10.67
N GLU A 88 -2.48 11.60 11.12
CA GLU A 88 -2.92 10.84 12.29
C GLU A 88 -2.45 9.37 12.29
N ASN A 89 -2.45 8.72 11.12
CA ASN A 89 -2.09 7.30 10.98
C ASN A 89 -0.61 7.08 10.59
N ALA A 90 0.24 8.11 10.58
CA ALA A 90 1.64 7.98 10.15
C ALA A 90 2.43 7.00 11.03
N GLU A 91 2.25 7.08 12.35
CA GLU A 91 2.95 6.21 13.30
C GLU A 91 2.49 4.75 13.18
N ASP A 92 1.20 4.50 12.95
CA ASP A 92 0.68 3.15 12.73
C ASP A 92 1.24 2.52 11.46
N LEU A 93 1.35 3.30 10.37
CA LEU A 93 1.98 2.85 9.13
C LEU A 93 3.49 2.59 9.30
N LYS A 94 4.21 3.43 10.06
CA LYS A 94 5.62 3.20 10.40
C LYS A 94 5.80 1.92 11.21
N HIS A 95 4.93 1.68 12.19
CA HIS A 95 4.95 0.47 13.00
C HIS A 95 4.66 -0.78 12.15
N PHE A 96 3.67 -0.69 11.24
CA PHE A 96 3.41 -1.74 10.27
C PHE A 96 4.67 -2.07 9.44
N LEU A 97 5.34 -1.07 8.87
CA LEU A 97 6.57 -1.27 8.09
C LEU A 97 7.67 -1.93 8.92
N TYR A 98 7.84 -1.53 10.19
CA TYR A 98 8.82 -2.14 11.08
C TYR A 98 8.51 -3.62 11.32
N LYS A 99 7.27 -3.97 11.64
CA LYS A 99 6.85 -5.37 11.84
C LYS A 99 7.04 -6.20 10.58
N TYR A 100 6.60 -5.70 9.43
CA TYR A 100 6.78 -6.38 8.14
C TYR A 100 8.26 -6.68 7.87
N LYS A 101 9.15 -5.70 8.08
CA LYS A 101 10.60 -5.89 7.90
C LYS A 101 11.17 -6.95 8.84
N VAL A 102 10.75 -6.96 10.10
CA VAL A 102 11.20 -7.96 11.10
C VAL A 102 10.72 -9.36 10.71
N GLU A 103 9.44 -9.53 10.41
CA GLU A 103 8.83 -10.83 10.09
C GLU A 103 9.34 -11.40 8.75
N TYR A 104 9.55 -10.54 7.75
CA TYR A 104 10.07 -10.94 6.44
C TYR A 104 11.59 -11.24 6.49
N SER A 105 12.37 -10.52 7.30
CA SER A 105 13.81 -10.81 7.49
C SER A 105 14.06 -12.13 8.20
N ILE A 106 13.16 -12.52 9.13
CA ILE A 106 13.24 -13.82 9.80
C ILE A 106 12.92 -14.95 8.82
N SER A 107 11.93 -14.74 7.93
CA SER A 107 11.52 -15.73 6.93
C SER A 107 12.56 -15.94 5.82
N SER A 108 13.35 -14.93 5.47
CA SER A 108 14.44 -15.02 4.49
C SER A 108 15.76 -15.57 5.04
N THR A 109 15.91 -15.68 6.36
CA THR A 109 17.11 -16.24 7.00
C THR A 109 17.01 -17.77 7.20
N ILE A 110 15.81 -18.35 7.02
CA ILE A 110 15.55 -19.79 7.26
C ILE A 110 15.47 -20.59 5.92
N GLN A 111 15.69 -19.96 4.77
CA GLN A 111 15.76 -20.64 3.47
C GLN A 111 17.15 -21.13 3.09
#